data_AF-A0A2M9Y995-F1
#
_entry.id   AF-A0A2M9Y995-F1
#
_cell.length_a   1.000
_cell.length_b   1.000
_cell.length_c   1.000
_cell.angle_alpha   90.00
_cell.angle_beta   90.00
_cell.angle_gamma   90.00
#
_symmetry.space_group_name_H-M   'P 1'
#
loop_
_entity.id
_entity.type
_entity.pdbx_description
1 polymer ?
#
loop_
_entity_poly.entity_id
_entity_poly.type
_entity_poly.pdbx_seq_one_letter_code
_entity_poly.pdbx_strand_id
1 'polypeptide(L)'
;MSDVFIKKYWEEEDVTYYLHFRNGEAIRQIEVSPASIVFTSLDYPVKGDHMLYDKSLDDLELDHQDFITEDEFNEVWNSIQA
;
A
#
# COMPACT_ATOMS: atom_id res chain seq x y z
N MET A 1 18.62 -4.74 -3.41
CA MET A 1 17.21 -5.13 -3.30
C MET A 1 16.41 -4.07 -4.03
N SER A 2 15.34 -4.45 -4.73
CA SER A 2 14.52 -3.50 -5.50
C SER A 2 13.27 -3.17 -4.69
N ASP A 3 13.15 -1.91 -4.29
CA ASP A 3 11.96 -1.39 -3.63
C ASP A 3 11.10 -0.67 -4.67
N VAL A 4 9.79 -0.92 -4.65
CA VAL A 4 8.81 -0.31 -5.55
C VAL A 4 7.66 0.21 -4.71
N PHE A 5 7.25 1.44 -4.98
CA PHE A 5 6.16 2.10 -4.27
C PHE A 5 5.08 2.47 -5.25
N ILE A 6 3.84 2.14 -4.90
CA ILE A 6 2.69 2.49 -5.73
C ILE A 6 1.57 3.08 -4.89
N LYS A 7 0.72 3.85 -5.56
CA LYS A 7 -0.56 4.36 -5.11
C LYS A 7 -1.59 3.99 -6.15
N LYS A 8 -2.67 3.31 -5.76
CA LYS A 8 -3.74 2.92 -6.67
C LYS A 8 -5.10 3.07 -6.03
N TYR A 9 -6.04 3.65 -6.78
CA TYR A 9 -7.41 3.86 -6.31
C TYR A 9 -8.34 2.80 -6.91
N TRP A 10 -8.99 2.02 -6.04
CA TRP A 10 -10.00 1.01 -6.37
C TRP A 10 -11.40 1.57 -6.22
N GLU A 11 -12.04 1.80 -7.38
CA GLU A 11 -13.35 2.44 -7.46
C GLU A 11 -14.48 1.57 -6.88
N GLU A 12 -14.37 0.23 -6.98
CA GLU A 12 -15.38 -0.68 -6.43
C GLU A 12 -15.51 -0.61 -4.91
N GLU A 13 -14.39 -0.33 -4.22
CA GLU A 13 -14.31 -0.29 -2.76
C GLU A 13 -14.24 1.14 -2.21
N ASP A 14 -14.05 2.15 -3.07
CA ASP A 14 -13.73 3.54 -2.69
C ASP A 14 -12.52 3.60 -1.73
N VAL A 15 -11.46 2.87 -2.09
CA VAL A 15 -10.22 2.76 -1.30
C VAL A 15 -9.02 3.13 -2.16
N THR A 16 -8.14 3.98 -1.62
CA THR A 16 -6.80 4.19 -2.15
C THR A 16 -5.80 3.32 -1.39
N TYR A 17 -5.13 2.42 -2.10
CA TYR A 17 -4.06 1.60 -1.58
C TYR A 17 -2.71 2.26 -1.85
N TYR A 18 -1.87 2.32 -0.83
CA TYR A 18 -0.44 2.59 -0.96
C TYR A 18 0.29 1.30 -0.63
N LEU A 19 1.12 0.81 -1.55
CA LEU A 19 1.84 -0.45 -1.38
C LEU A 19 3.33 -0.23 -1.55
N HIS A 20 4.10 -0.81 -0.64
CA HIS A 20 5.55 -0.89 -0.72
C HIS A 20 5.96 -2.34 -0.93
N PHE A 21 6.51 -2.61 -2.11
CA PHE A 21 7.03 -3.91 -2.50
C PHE A 21 8.54 -3.96 -2.36
N ARG A 22 9.05 -5.11 -1.90
CA ARG A 22 10.48 -5.43 -1.89
C ARG A 22 10.69 -6.75 -2.62
N ASN A 23 11.46 -6.70 -3.71
CA ASN A 23 11.66 -7.85 -4.60
C ASN A 23 10.35 -8.48 -5.10
N GLY A 24 9.32 -7.67 -5.34
CA GLY A 24 8.02 -8.11 -5.84
C GLY A 24 7.00 -8.52 -4.77
N GLU A 25 7.39 -8.58 -3.49
CA GLU A 25 6.49 -8.93 -2.37
C GLU A 25 6.11 -7.69 -1.55
N ALA A 26 4.84 -7.53 -1.19
CA ALA A 26 4.41 -6.39 -0.38
C ALA A 26 4.89 -6.54 1.07
N ILE A 27 5.45 -5.46 1.62
CA ILE A 27 5.99 -5.44 2.98
C ILE A 27 5.39 -4.35 3.87
N ARG A 28 4.78 -3.32 3.26
CA ARG A 28 3.96 -2.31 3.94
C ARG A 28 2.77 -1.94 3.05
N GLN A 29 1.64 -1.67 3.67
CA GLN A 29 0.40 -1.28 3.02
C GLN A 29 -0.35 -0.23 3.85
N ILE A 30 -0.93 0.74 3.14
CA ILE A 30 -1.87 1.70 3.69
C ILE A 30 -3.15 1.63 2.87
N GLU A 31 -4.29 1.50 3.55
CA GLU A 31 -5.61 1.59 2.95
C GLU A 31 -6.25 2.89 3.42
N VAL A 32 -6.63 3.75 2.48
CA VAL A 32 -7.28 5.03 2.75
C VAL A 32 -8.67 4.98 2.15
N SER A 33 -9.69 4.92 3.01
CA SER A 33 -11.10 5.06 2.63
C SER A 33 -11.70 6.30 3.31
N PRO A 34 -12.91 6.75 2.92
CA PRO A 34 -13.59 7.84 3.61
C PRO A 34 -13.87 7.55 5.10
N ALA A 35 -13.94 6.27 5.48
CA ALA A 35 -14.30 5.86 6.83
C ALA A 35 -13.10 5.64 7.75
N SER A 36 -11.96 5.21 7.20
CA SER A 36 -10.82 4.79 8.02
C SER A 36 -9.52 4.76 7.24
N ILE A 37 -8.43 4.76 8.00
CA ILE A 37 -7.08 4.50 7.48
C ILE A 37 -6.50 3.30 8.21
N VAL A 38 -6.04 2.32 7.45
CA VAL A 38 -5.53 1.06 7.97
C VAL A 38 -4.10 0.86 7.51
N PHE A 39 -3.26 0.34 8.42
CA PHE A 39 -1.85 0.07 8.18
C PHE A 39 -1.60 -1.40 8.45
N THR A 40 -0.95 -2.07 7.51
CA THR A 40 -0.44 -3.43 7.65
C THR A 40 1.01 -3.51 7.18
N SER A 41 1.78 -4.40 7.77
CA SER A 41 3.19 -4.63 7.44
C SER A 41 3.57 -6.08 7.70
N LEU A 42 4.78 -6.51 7.33
CA LEU A 42 5.23 -7.88 7.65
C LEU A 42 5.16 -8.20 9.16
N ASP A 43 5.40 -7.20 10.01
CA ASP A 43 5.34 -7.37 11.47
C ASP A 43 3.89 -7.44 11.98
N TYR A 44 2.97 -6.76 11.29
CA TYR A 44 1.55 -6.70 11.62
C TYR A 44 0.72 -6.89 10.34
N PRO A 45 0.67 -8.12 9.79
CA PRO A 45 0.11 -8.36 8.46
C PRO A 45 -1.41 -8.36 8.43
N VAL A 46 -2.07 -8.40 9.60
CA VAL A 46 -3.53 -8.43 9.72
C VAL A 46 -3.97 -7.41 10.76
N LYS A 47 -4.98 -6.60 10.43
CA LYS A 47 -5.60 -5.63 11.34
C LYS A 47 -7.12 -5.62 11.13
N GLY A 48 -7.85 -6.25 12.06
CA GLY A 48 -9.29 -6.46 11.88
C GLY A 48 -9.54 -7.40 10.69
N ASP A 49 -10.35 -6.95 9.74
CA ASP A 49 -10.65 -7.69 8.51
C ASP A 49 -9.67 -7.35 7.36
N HIS A 50 -8.69 -6.47 7.60
CA HIS A 50 -7.72 -6.02 6.61
C HIS A 50 -6.45 -6.88 6.67
N MET A 51 -5.90 -7.23 5.51
CA MET A 51 -4.69 -8.05 5.37
C MET A 51 -3.69 -7.38 4.41
N LEU A 52 -2.41 -7.49 4.74
CA LEU A 52 -1.32 -7.12 3.86
C LEU A 52 -1.44 -7.89 2.54
N TYR A 53 -1.30 -7.17 1.43
CA TYR A 53 -1.35 -7.72 0.08
C TYR A 53 -0.43 -8.94 -0.05
N ASP A 54 -1.00 -10.07 -0.48
CA ASP A 54 -0.34 -11.38 -0.48
C ASP A 54 0.05 -11.88 -1.89
N LYS A 55 -0.11 -11.03 -2.91
CA LYS A 55 0.23 -11.31 -4.31
C LYS A 55 1.49 -10.56 -4.75
N SER A 56 1.97 -10.91 -5.95
CA SER A 56 3.13 -10.26 -6.54
C SER A 56 2.77 -8.87 -7.08
N LEU A 57 3.75 -7.97 -7.13
CA LEU A 57 3.64 -6.72 -7.90
C LEU A 57 3.19 -6.98 -9.35
N ASP A 58 3.66 -8.07 -9.96
CA ASP A 58 3.36 -8.43 -11.35
C ASP A 58 1.89 -8.84 -11.57
N ASP A 59 1.15 -9.15 -10.50
CA ASP A 59 -0.27 -9.48 -10.56
C ASP A 59 -1.15 -8.21 -10.64
N LEU A 60 -0.56 -7.01 -10.50
CA LEU A 60 -1.26 -5.73 -10.56
C LEU A 60 -1.19 -5.14 -11.97
N GLU A 61 -2.34 -4.73 -12.50
CA GLU A 61 -2.43 -3.92 -13.72
C GLU A 61 -2.06 -2.47 -13.40
N LEU A 62 -0.76 -2.13 -13.51
CA LEU A 62 -0.21 -0.83 -13.14
C LEU A 62 0.12 0.05 -14.35
N ASP A 63 -0.22 1.33 -14.24
CA ASP A 63 0.19 2.39 -15.14
C ASP A 63 1.36 3.18 -14.55
N HIS A 64 2.09 3.92 -15.39
CA HIS A 64 3.20 4.78 -14.94
C HIS A 64 2.80 5.81 -13.87
N GLN A 65 1.53 6.20 -13.82
CA GLN A 65 1.00 7.16 -12.84
C GLN A 65 0.74 6.55 -11.46
N ASP A 66 0.69 5.22 -11.36
CA ASP A 66 0.51 4.54 -10.07
C ASP A 66 1.82 4.51 -9.28
N PHE A 67 2.97 4.65 -9.94
CA PHE A 67 4.26 4.63 -9.27
C PHE A 67 4.51 5.96 -8.55
N ILE A 68 4.85 5.86 -7.27
CA ILE A 68 5.21 6.98 -6.42
C ILE A 68 6.63 6.82 -5.90
N THR A 69 7.17 7.87 -5.33
CA THR A 69 8.46 7.84 -4.65
C THR A 69 8.33 7.25 -3.25
N GLU A 70 9.46 6.81 -2.70
CA GLU A 70 9.56 6.41 -1.29
C GLU A 70 9.14 7.57 -0.36
N ASP A 71 9.52 8.80 -0.69
CA ASP A 71 9.20 9.98 0.12
C ASP A 71 7.70 10.24 0.18
N GLU A 72 6.99 10.14 -0.96
CA GLU A 72 5.53 10.27 -1.02
C GLU A 72 4.83 9.18 -0.20
N PHE A 73 5.32 7.93 -0.28
CA PHE A 73 4.79 6.85 0.55
C PHE A 73 5.02 7.12 2.04
N ASN A 74 6.25 7.50 2.41
CA ASN A 74 6.64 7.72 3.79
C ASN A 74 5.95 8.96 4.40
N GLU A 75 5.58 9.96 3.60
CA GLU A 75 4.76 11.08 4.05
C GLU A 75 3.39 10.59 4.56
N VAL A 76 2.71 9.73 3.80
CA VAL A 76 1.42 9.15 4.23
C VAL A 76 1.62 8.18 5.39
N TRP A 77 2.67 7.36 5.35
CA TRP A 77 2.97 6.38 6.41
C TRP A 77 3.20 7.06 7.76
N ASN A 78 3.96 8.16 7.78
CA ASN A 78 4.35 8.83 9.03
C ASN A 78 3.34 9.90 9.49
N SER A 79 2.61 10.54 8.59
CA SER A 79 1.70 11.65 8.94
C SER A 79 0.51 11.24 9.81
N ILE A 80 0.17 9.96 9.85
CA ILE A 80 -1.06 9.45 10.49
C ILE A 80 -0.74 8.53 11.68
N GLN A 81 0.55 8.29 11.95
CA GLN A 81 1.06 7.55 13.11
C GLN A 81 1.41 8.49 14.29
N ALA A 82 1.16 9.80 14.18
CA ALA A 82 1.48 10.82 15.19
C ALA A 82 0.34 11.08 16.18
#